data_AF-A0A7S0E7B1-F1
#
_entry.id   AF-A0A7S0E7B1-F1
#
_cell.length_a   1.000
_cell.length_b   1.000
_cell.length_c   1.000
_cell.angle_alpha   90.00
_cell.angle_beta   90.00
_cell.angle_gamma   90.00
#
_symmetry.space_group_name_H-M   'P 1'
#
loop_
_entity.id
_entity.type
_entity.pdbx_description
1 polymer ?
#
loop_
_entity_poly.entity_id
_entity_poly.type
_entity_poly.pdbx_seq_one_letter_code
_entity_poly.pdbx_strand_id
1 'polypeptide(L)'
;MTDPAPNMLVKQASDGLTSINEVAVEVIPASTLAKRQSTSKWKMTLDTDTEIHNRADERRQNIVKGHRFFHDQHGEGTVTMKTSSGSITIQFESGMEGTYELESLRHLWPVIEDAHTYTPDMLFSMVDSDSTGDIDKAEFRFLHKMIIDAHSVHTEKMVKAQHEEERQRHSAAQLRKFLWAALVTIVILLAGMSGLMAAVVAAFKDTKADGPVLANNEGMVMETSLASINLPLVAAPAMDLQRLAQVSSVSVTLYVMNGTMPPFLKASVFAKQVGDGSADVATVERLYTVTTATKLSPTSVLFETSMPNQAVLIADGVAKLVVVENGALVWSGKLCASNVDCAAITVDSDEAEQLSTKAKTELDAKQSRRQLQAAAAAVSCFNPGGDKSKWVDDFLDQFECDCLAGVVEGYKETCEDGNCEETMFCADACDVVCPDWKAANCPATSTEGRRLKKSKKGCPCPVLGQGKG
;
A
#
# COMPACT_ATOMS: atom_id res chain seq x y z
N MET A 1 41.34 -49.26 38.27
CA MET A 1 40.51 -49.50 37.07
C MET A 1 40.19 -48.12 36.47
N THR A 2 41.18 -47.38 35.96
CA THR A 2 41.73 -47.41 34.58
C THR A 2 40.65 -47.18 33.50
N ASP A 3 40.41 -45.89 33.21
CA ASP A 3 40.33 -45.19 31.90
C ASP A 3 39.60 -45.83 30.70
N PRO A 4 39.01 -45.04 29.75
CA PRO A 4 39.70 -43.89 29.15
C PRO A 4 38.91 -42.64 28.72
N ALA A 5 39.73 -41.62 28.47
CA ALA A 5 39.48 -40.26 28.00
C ALA A 5 38.87 -40.12 26.59
N PRO A 6 38.29 -38.93 26.25
CA PRO A 6 37.85 -38.63 24.89
C PRO A 6 38.95 -38.02 24.02
N ASN A 7 39.05 -38.55 22.81
CA ASN A 7 39.91 -38.14 21.69
C ASN A 7 39.90 -36.63 21.40
N MET A 8 41.03 -35.96 21.65
CA MET A 8 41.43 -34.76 20.92
C MET A 8 42.27 -35.18 19.71
N LEU A 9 41.69 -35.10 18.51
CA LEU A 9 42.44 -35.28 17.25
C LEU A 9 41.76 -34.45 16.16
N VAL A 10 41.94 -33.13 16.23
CA VAL A 10 41.77 -32.25 15.07
C VAL A 10 43.16 -31.90 14.58
N LYS A 11 43.51 -32.50 13.46
CA LYS A 11 44.75 -32.33 12.71
C LYS A 11 45.00 -30.84 12.45
N GLN A 12 46.09 -30.31 13.00
CA GLN A 12 46.80 -29.19 12.41
C GLN A 12 47.27 -29.61 11.00
N ALA A 13 46.62 -29.05 9.99
CA ALA A 13 47.10 -28.98 8.63
C ALA A 13 46.82 -27.55 8.15
N SER A 14 47.65 -26.61 8.63
CA SER A 14 47.59 -25.19 8.27
C SER A 14 48.99 -24.58 8.20
N ASP A 15 50.04 -25.39 8.04
CA ASP A 15 51.40 -24.92 7.82
C ASP A 15 51.86 -25.48 6.48
N GLY A 16 51.56 -24.77 5.39
CA GLY A 16 51.99 -25.24 4.08
C GLY A 16 51.26 -24.62 2.90
N LEU A 17 51.05 -23.31 2.88
CA LEU A 17 50.83 -22.60 1.62
C LEU A 17 51.56 -21.26 1.66
N THR A 18 52.77 -21.36 1.12
CA THR A 18 53.42 -20.34 0.28
C THR A 18 53.55 -18.95 0.89
N SER A 19 54.67 -18.76 1.58
CA SER A 19 55.53 -17.60 1.38
C SER A 19 55.61 -17.32 -0.13
N ILE A 20 54.73 -16.45 -0.62
CA ILE A 20 54.90 -15.83 -1.92
C ILE A 20 56.17 -15.00 -1.75
N ASN A 21 57.25 -15.46 -2.37
CA ASN A 21 58.44 -14.65 -2.53
C ASN A 21 57.96 -13.29 -3.04
N GLU A 22 58.14 -12.27 -2.21
CA GLU A 22 58.09 -10.88 -2.60
C GLU A 22 59.21 -10.72 -3.64
N VAL A 23 58.90 -11.07 -4.89
CA VAL A 23 59.74 -10.75 -6.03
C VAL A 23 59.68 -9.25 -6.07
N ALA A 24 60.69 -8.61 -5.48
CA ALA A 24 60.90 -7.18 -5.57
C ALA A 24 60.68 -6.82 -7.04
N VAL A 25 59.63 -6.05 -7.31
CA VAL A 25 59.33 -5.53 -8.64
C VAL A 25 60.54 -4.70 -9.00
N GLU A 26 61.45 -5.29 -9.77
CA GLU A 26 62.58 -4.60 -10.35
C GLU A 26 61.95 -3.51 -11.23
N VAL A 27 61.93 -2.27 -10.71
CA VAL A 27 61.42 -1.10 -11.41
C VAL A 27 62.16 -1.07 -12.73
N ILE A 28 61.44 -1.31 -13.82
CA ILE A 28 62.01 -1.38 -15.17
C ILE A 28 62.76 -0.06 -15.37
N PRO A 29 64.10 -0.06 -15.44
CA PRO A 29 64.79 1.16 -15.73
C PRO A 29 64.42 1.55 -17.15
N ALA A 30 63.84 2.75 -17.31
CA ALA A 30 63.45 3.35 -18.59
C ALA A 30 64.57 3.34 -19.65
N SER A 31 65.81 3.02 -19.26
CA SER A 31 67.01 2.98 -20.09
C SER A 31 67.23 1.69 -20.90
N THR A 32 66.36 0.67 -20.81
CA THR A 32 66.45 -0.53 -21.69
C THR A 32 65.36 -0.63 -22.76
N LEU A 33 64.61 0.44 -22.98
CA LEU A 33 63.88 0.66 -24.23
C LEU A 33 64.92 1.01 -25.30
N ALA A 34 65.24 0.05 -26.18
CA ALA A 34 66.01 0.33 -27.39
C ALA A 34 65.45 1.59 -28.05
N LYS A 35 66.33 2.55 -28.40
CA LYS A 35 66.00 3.90 -28.93
C LYS A 35 64.72 3.88 -29.79
N ARG A 36 63.56 4.10 -29.17
CA ARG A 36 62.33 4.33 -29.91
C ARG A 36 62.59 5.54 -30.78
N GLN A 37 62.28 5.42 -32.07
CA GLN A 37 62.44 6.53 -33.02
C GLN A 37 61.72 7.77 -32.46
N SER A 38 62.19 8.99 -32.71
CA SER A 38 61.44 10.18 -32.28
C SER A 38 60.03 10.17 -32.88
N THR A 39 59.06 10.78 -32.18
CA THR A 39 57.67 10.87 -32.66
C THR A 39 57.59 11.49 -34.07
N SER A 40 58.47 12.44 -34.38
CA SER A 40 58.59 13.02 -35.73
C SER A 40 59.02 12.02 -36.80
N LYS A 41 60.02 11.17 -36.50
CA LYS A 41 60.48 10.14 -37.45
C LYS A 41 59.43 9.05 -37.62
N TRP A 42 58.75 8.69 -36.54
CA TRP A 42 57.66 7.72 -36.57
C TRP A 42 56.46 8.20 -37.38
N LYS A 43 56.11 9.49 -37.26
CA LYS A 43 55.09 10.11 -38.11
C LYS A 43 55.43 9.96 -39.59
N MET A 44 56.68 10.20 -39.97
CA MET A 44 57.12 9.95 -41.36
C MET A 44 56.95 8.48 -41.76
N THR A 45 57.29 7.53 -40.88
CA THR A 45 57.05 6.10 -41.13
C THR A 45 55.58 5.81 -41.39
N LEU A 46 54.68 6.30 -40.53
CA LEU A 46 53.22 6.15 -40.68
C LEU A 46 52.68 6.81 -41.95
N ASP A 47 53.29 7.89 -42.41
CA ASP A 47 52.89 8.56 -43.66
C ASP A 47 53.39 7.79 -44.90
N THR A 48 54.52 7.07 -44.79
CA THR A 48 55.12 6.33 -45.91
C THR A 48 54.68 4.88 -46.03
N ASP A 49 54.39 4.21 -44.91
CA ASP A 49 54.03 2.80 -44.85
C ASP A 49 52.54 2.64 -44.57
N THR A 50 51.77 2.35 -45.62
CA THR A 50 50.32 2.20 -45.55
C THR A 50 49.89 1.01 -44.67
N GLU A 51 50.70 -0.04 -44.58
CA GLU A 51 50.35 -1.23 -43.80
C GLU A 51 50.47 -0.97 -42.30
N ILE A 52 51.57 -0.35 -41.88
CA ILE A 52 51.77 0.09 -40.50
C ILE A 52 50.72 1.15 -40.13
N HIS A 53 50.41 2.08 -41.04
CA HIS A 53 49.36 3.07 -40.82
C HIS A 53 48.00 2.43 -40.53
N ASN A 54 47.59 1.47 -41.36
CA ASN A 54 46.30 0.80 -41.22
C ASN A 54 46.21 0.02 -39.92
N ARG A 55 47.27 -0.70 -39.52
CA ARG A 55 47.31 -1.40 -38.23
C ARG A 55 47.27 -0.45 -37.03
N ALA A 56 48.00 0.66 -37.09
CA ALA A 56 47.96 1.68 -36.05
C ALA A 56 46.57 2.31 -35.94
N ASP A 57 45.88 2.53 -37.07
CA ASP A 57 44.52 3.03 -37.09
C ASP A 57 43.51 2.01 -36.56
N GLU A 58 43.60 0.74 -36.95
CA GLU A 58 42.79 -0.34 -36.41
C GLU A 58 42.94 -0.45 -34.88
N ARG A 59 44.19 -0.41 -34.40
CA ARG A 59 44.49 -0.38 -32.96
C ARG A 59 43.81 0.82 -32.31
N ARG A 60 43.94 2.02 -32.87
CA ARG A 60 43.26 3.23 -32.39
C ARG A 60 41.74 3.09 -32.35
N GLN A 61 41.14 2.44 -33.34
CA GLN A 61 39.70 2.19 -33.40
C GLN A 61 39.25 1.26 -32.26
N ASN A 62 40.04 0.25 -31.94
CA ASN A 62 39.78 -0.71 -30.86
C ASN A 62 39.96 -0.14 -29.45
N ILE A 63 40.58 1.04 -29.30
CA ILE A 63 40.64 1.73 -28.01
C ILE A 63 39.31 2.43 -27.74
N VAL A 64 38.64 2.01 -26.66
CA VAL A 64 37.38 2.59 -26.18
C VAL A 64 37.53 3.23 -24.80
N LYS A 65 36.59 4.11 -24.46
CA LYS A 65 36.52 4.75 -23.14
C LYS A 65 36.41 3.68 -22.05
N GLY A 66 37.21 3.81 -21.00
CA GLY A 66 37.30 2.85 -19.90
C GLY A 66 38.44 1.84 -20.02
N HIS A 67 39.08 1.70 -21.19
CA HIS A 67 40.29 0.88 -21.29
C HIS A 67 41.44 1.46 -20.45
N ARG A 68 42.24 0.59 -19.85
CA ARG A 68 43.42 0.95 -19.05
C ARG A 68 44.69 0.80 -19.88
N PHE A 69 45.59 1.77 -19.76
CA PHE A 69 46.89 1.78 -20.41
C PHE A 69 47.98 2.18 -19.43
N PHE A 70 49.17 1.61 -19.62
CA PHE A 70 50.41 1.98 -18.99
C PHE A 70 51.22 2.88 -19.93
N HIS A 71 51.71 3.97 -19.38
CA HIS A 71 52.67 4.85 -20.03
C HIS A 71 53.97 4.87 -19.21
N ASP A 72 55.11 4.77 -19.89
CA ASP A 72 56.44 4.66 -19.26
C ASP A 72 56.74 5.80 -18.26
N GLN A 73 56.32 7.02 -18.57
CA GLN A 73 56.55 8.21 -17.72
C GLN A 73 55.43 8.50 -16.71
N HIS A 74 54.20 8.07 -16.97
CA HIS A 74 53.02 8.53 -16.22
C HIS A 74 52.34 7.43 -15.41
N GLY A 75 52.73 6.16 -15.62
CA GLY A 75 52.16 5.00 -14.97
C GLY A 75 50.87 4.53 -15.65
N GLU A 76 50.02 3.84 -14.89
CA GLU A 76 48.72 3.37 -15.34
C GLU A 76 47.70 4.52 -15.42
N GLY A 77 46.80 4.44 -16.37
CA GLY A 77 45.74 5.41 -16.59
C GLY A 77 44.56 4.83 -17.35
N THR A 78 43.43 5.53 -17.31
CA THR A 78 42.18 5.11 -17.95
C THR A 78 41.81 6.07 -19.07
N VAL A 79 41.37 5.55 -20.21
CA VAL A 79 40.86 6.35 -21.32
C VAL A 79 39.55 7.04 -20.90
N THR A 80 39.56 8.37 -20.85
CA THR A 80 38.40 9.18 -20.47
C THR A 80 37.62 9.68 -21.67
N MET A 81 38.31 9.97 -22.77
CA MET A 81 37.73 10.57 -23.96
C MET A 81 38.42 10.09 -25.24
N LYS A 82 37.63 9.91 -26.30
CA LYS A 82 38.09 9.69 -27.67
C LYS A 82 37.47 10.77 -28.54
N THR A 83 38.28 11.62 -29.15
CA THR A 83 37.81 12.71 -30.01
C THR A 83 37.38 12.18 -31.38
N SER A 84 36.61 12.98 -32.13
CA SER A 84 36.22 12.64 -33.50
C SER A 84 37.41 12.58 -34.47
N SER A 85 38.53 13.25 -34.15
CA SER A 85 39.78 13.14 -34.92
C SER A 85 40.56 11.85 -34.61
N GLY A 86 40.12 11.08 -33.61
CA GLY A 86 40.72 9.83 -33.17
C GLY A 86 41.81 10.01 -32.10
N SER A 87 42.02 11.22 -31.57
CA SER A 87 42.93 11.41 -30.43
C SER A 87 42.31 10.83 -29.15
N ILE A 88 43.15 10.27 -28.30
CA ILE A 88 42.74 9.53 -27.11
C ILE A 88 43.28 10.26 -25.88
N THR A 89 42.39 10.61 -24.96
CA THR A 89 42.75 11.26 -23.69
C THR A 89 42.72 10.24 -22.57
N ILE A 90 43.81 10.18 -21.80
CA ILE A 90 44.02 9.24 -20.69
C ILE A 90 44.22 10.03 -19.41
N GLN A 91 43.43 9.66 -18.40
CA GLN A 91 43.62 10.12 -17.03
C GLN A 91 44.50 9.11 -16.30
N PHE A 92 45.72 9.51 -15.96
CA PHE A 92 46.67 8.69 -15.21
C PHE A 92 46.35 8.72 -13.71
N GLU A 93 46.71 7.64 -13.02
CA GLU A 93 46.56 7.51 -11.56
C GLU A 93 47.44 8.51 -10.79
N SER A 94 48.49 9.03 -11.44
CA SER A 94 49.28 10.16 -10.95
C SER A 94 48.51 11.49 -10.91
N GLY A 95 47.28 11.53 -11.45
CA GLY A 95 46.45 12.73 -11.54
C GLY A 95 46.68 13.55 -12.81
N MET A 96 47.66 13.19 -13.63
CA MET A 96 47.93 13.85 -14.91
C MET A 96 46.96 13.37 -16.00
N GLU A 97 46.63 14.27 -16.93
CA GLU A 97 45.85 13.96 -18.13
C GLU A 97 46.72 14.15 -19.37
N GLY A 98 46.76 13.15 -20.25
CA GLY A 98 47.54 13.17 -21.49
C GLY A 98 46.67 12.88 -22.70
N THR A 99 46.81 13.67 -23.77
CA THR A 99 46.14 13.42 -25.05
C THR A 99 47.13 12.88 -26.07
N TYR A 100 46.79 11.75 -26.68
CA TYR A 100 47.65 10.98 -27.57
C TYR A 100 47.05 10.93 -28.98
N GLU A 101 47.79 11.43 -29.95
CA GLU A 101 47.53 11.27 -31.38
C GLU A 101 48.05 9.92 -31.88
N LEU A 102 47.72 9.56 -33.13
CA LEU A 102 48.05 8.27 -33.75
C LEU A 102 49.55 7.93 -33.61
N GLU A 103 50.44 8.88 -33.87
CA GLU A 103 51.90 8.70 -33.77
C GLU A 103 52.40 8.47 -32.34
N SER A 104 51.60 8.85 -31.33
CA SER A 104 51.94 8.74 -29.92
C SER A 104 51.35 7.49 -29.26
N LEU A 105 50.44 6.76 -29.92
CA LEU A 105 49.79 5.56 -29.35
C LEU A 105 50.77 4.41 -29.06
N ARG A 106 51.92 4.37 -29.72
CA ARG A 106 52.99 3.40 -29.42
C ARG A 106 53.60 3.54 -28.03
N HIS A 107 53.39 4.67 -27.37
CA HIS A 107 53.82 4.88 -25.98
C HIS A 107 52.83 4.29 -24.97
N LEU A 108 51.66 3.85 -25.42
CA LEU A 108 50.60 3.32 -24.58
C LEU A 108 50.56 1.80 -24.68
N TRP A 109 50.68 1.14 -23.53
CA TRP A 109 50.68 -0.31 -23.41
C TRP A 109 49.42 -0.76 -22.68
N PRO A 110 48.56 -1.61 -23.24
CA PRO A 110 47.28 -1.93 -22.63
C PRO A 110 47.47 -2.71 -21.32
N VAL A 111 46.70 -2.36 -20.29
CA VAL A 111 46.66 -3.10 -19.02
C VAL A 111 45.42 -3.99 -19.07
N ILE A 112 45.63 -5.29 -19.22
CA ILE A 112 44.56 -6.28 -19.37
C ILE A 112 44.43 -7.08 -18.08
N GLU A 113 43.29 -6.91 -17.38
CA GLU A 113 43.02 -7.63 -16.13
C GLU A 113 42.65 -9.11 -16.37
N ASP A 114 42.03 -9.42 -17.52
CA ASP A 114 41.54 -10.75 -17.87
C ASP A 114 42.05 -11.21 -19.25
N ALA A 115 43.38 -11.38 -19.37
CA ALA A 115 44.04 -11.74 -20.63
C ALA A 115 43.49 -13.02 -21.30
N HIS A 116 42.91 -13.93 -20.52
CA HIS A 116 42.32 -15.20 -20.97
C HIS A 116 41.01 -15.04 -21.77
N THR A 117 40.39 -13.85 -21.75
CA THR A 117 39.14 -13.56 -22.48
C THR A 117 39.38 -13.13 -23.93
N TYR A 118 40.62 -12.79 -24.28
CA TYR A 118 40.99 -12.31 -25.60
C TYR A 118 41.52 -13.44 -26.48
N THR A 119 41.27 -13.35 -27.78
CA THR A 119 41.90 -14.26 -28.75
C THR A 119 43.40 -13.95 -28.85
N PRO A 120 44.22 -14.93 -29.27
CA PRO A 120 45.66 -14.71 -29.48
C PRO A 120 45.95 -13.53 -30.42
N ASP A 121 45.18 -13.38 -31.50
CA ASP A 121 45.37 -12.29 -32.47
C ASP A 121 45.06 -10.91 -31.87
N MET A 122 44.00 -10.81 -31.05
CA MET A 122 43.68 -9.57 -30.34
C MET A 122 44.77 -9.22 -29.34
N LEU A 123 45.23 -10.19 -28.56
CA LEU A 123 46.30 -9.97 -27.58
C LEU A 123 47.60 -9.53 -28.26
N PHE A 124 47.93 -10.15 -29.40
CA PHE A 124 49.06 -9.77 -30.23
C PHE A 124 48.94 -8.32 -30.71
N SER A 125 47.83 -7.96 -31.34
CA SER A 125 47.58 -6.59 -31.85
C SER A 125 47.55 -5.51 -30.75
N MET A 126 47.20 -5.90 -29.53
CA MET A 126 47.17 -5.00 -28.37
C MET A 126 48.59 -4.69 -27.86
N VAL A 127 49.44 -5.72 -27.84
CA VAL A 127 50.82 -5.69 -27.32
C VAL A 127 51.80 -5.10 -28.33
N ASP A 128 51.59 -5.36 -29.63
CA ASP A 128 52.34 -4.77 -30.75
C ASP A 128 52.09 -3.25 -30.78
N SER A 129 52.91 -2.53 -30.02
CA SER A 129 52.67 -1.13 -29.71
C SER A 129 53.03 -0.23 -30.89
N ASP A 130 54.02 -0.63 -31.69
CA ASP A 130 54.44 0.07 -32.88
C ASP A 130 53.77 -0.43 -34.17
N SER A 131 52.88 -1.42 -34.08
CA SER A 131 52.10 -1.93 -35.23
C SER A 131 53.00 -2.44 -36.36
N THR A 132 54.19 -2.94 -36.01
CA THR A 132 55.15 -3.49 -36.98
C THR A 132 54.76 -4.90 -37.41
N GLY A 133 53.93 -5.60 -36.64
CA GLY A 133 53.60 -7.01 -36.84
C GLY A 133 54.59 -7.97 -36.16
N ASP A 134 55.57 -7.46 -35.42
CA ASP A 134 56.56 -8.23 -34.65
C ASP A 134 56.52 -7.78 -33.19
N ILE A 135 56.59 -8.72 -32.24
CA ILE A 135 56.68 -8.39 -30.80
C ILE A 135 58.15 -8.34 -30.40
N ASP A 136 58.60 -7.18 -29.93
CA ASP A 136 59.95 -7.03 -29.43
C ASP A 136 60.13 -7.64 -28.02
N LYS A 137 61.38 -7.71 -27.55
CA LYS A 137 61.69 -8.28 -26.23
C LYS A 137 61.03 -7.51 -25.08
N ALA A 138 60.87 -6.19 -25.20
CA ALA A 138 60.27 -5.36 -24.17
C ALA A 138 58.75 -5.57 -24.13
N GLU A 139 58.10 -5.62 -25.29
CA GLU A 139 56.69 -5.92 -25.44
C GLU A 139 56.35 -7.32 -24.94
N PHE A 140 57.16 -8.34 -25.29
CA PHE A 140 56.99 -9.69 -24.77
C PHE A 140 57.12 -9.76 -23.24
N ARG A 141 58.10 -9.06 -22.66
CA ARG A 141 58.28 -9.00 -21.21
C ARG A 141 57.07 -8.39 -20.52
N PHE A 142 56.51 -7.34 -21.11
CA PHE A 142 55.31 -6.70 -20.58
C PHE A 142 54.09 -7.60 -20.67
N LEU A 143 53.88 -8.25 -21.81
CA LEU A 143 52.83 -9.25 -21.98
C LEU A 143 52.95 -10.39 -20.95
N HIS A 144 54.14 -10.94 -20.77
CA HIS A 144 54.38 -11.99 -19.78
C HIS A 144 54.10 -11.52 -18.35
N LYS A 145 54.55 -10.30 -17.99
CA LYS A 145 54.25 -9.70 -16.69
C LYS A 145 52.74 -9.55 -16.48
N MET A 146 52.04 -8.99 -17.46
CA MET A 146 50.60 -8.77 -17.41
C MET A 146 49.83 -10.08 -17.24
N ILE A 147 50.23 -11.16 -17.92
CA ILE A 147 49.60 -12.48 -17.77
C ILE A 147 49.79 -13.03 -16.34
N ILE A 148 50.99 -12.87 -15.76
CA ILE A 148 51.26 -13.27 -14.37
C ILE A 148 50.39 -12.47 -13.40
N ASP A 149 50.38 -11.15 -13.55
CA ASP A 149 49.63 -10.25 -12.68
C ASP A 149 48.12 -10.56 -12.77
N ALA A 150 47.58 -10.71 -13.98
CA ALA A 150 46.19 -11.12 -14.21
C ALA A 150 45.84 -12.46 -13.54
N HIS A 151 46.71 -13.47 -13.66
CA HIS A 151 46.49 -14.75 -13.00
C HIS A 151 46.49 -14.63 -11.47
N SER A 152 47.43 -13.86 -10.89
CA SER A 152 47.47 -13.65 -9.44
C SER A 152 46.20 -12.97 -8.93
N VAL A 153 45.74 -11.91 -9.61
CA VAL A 153 44.51 -11.19 -9.25
C VAL A 153 43.29 -12.10 -9.34
N HIS A 154 43.20 -12.92 -10.39
CA HIS A 154 42.12 -13.89 -10.54
C HIS A 154 42.13 -14.92 -9.40
N THR A 155 43.30 -15.47 -9.04
CA THR A 155 43.41 -16.42 -7.92
C THR A 155 43.03 -15.79 -6.59
N GLU A 156 43.41 -14.54 -6.33
CA GLU A 156 43.05 -13.83 -5.11
C GLU A 156 41.54 -13.57 -5.03
N LYS A 157 40.92 -13.16 -6.14
CA LYS A 157 39.46 -12.99 -6.24
C LYS A 157 38.72 -14.31 -5.96
N MET A 158 39.20 -15.44 -6.51
CA MET A 158 38.60 -16.74 -6.23
C MET A 158 38.73 -17.16 -4.77
N VAL A 159 39.89 -16.95 -4.14
CA VAL A 159 40.10 -17.27 -2.72
C VAL A 159 39.22 -16.40 -1.82
N LYS A 160 39.09 -15.10 -2.12
CA LYS A 160 38.16 -14.21 -1.40
C LYS A 160 36.71 -14.65 -1.55
N ALA A 161 36.28 -14.97 -2.77
CA ALA A 161 34.92 -15.46 -3.03
C ALA A 161 34.62 -16.77 -2.28
N GLN A 162 35.58 -17.71 -2.24
CA GLN A 162 35.45 -18.95 -1.48
C GLN A 162 35.35 -18.69 0.03
N HIS A 163 36.18 -17.80 0.59
CA HIS A 163 36.10 -17.44 2.00
C HIS A 163 34.79 -16.73 2.35
N GLU A 164 34.24 -15.92 1.44
CA GLU A 164 32.92 -15.30 1.62
C GLU A 164 31.80 -16.36 1.61
N GLU A 165 31.86 -17.35 0.72
CA GLU A 165 30.91 -18.45 0.68
C GLU A 165 30.97 -19.30 1.97
N GLU A 166 32.17 -19.62 2.46
CA GLU A 166 32.34 -20.35 3.72
C GLU A 166 31.78 -19.57 4.91
N ARG A 167 32.00 -18.25 4.98
CA ARG A 167 31.40 -17.39 6.01
C ARG A 167 29.87 -17.40 5.94
N GLN A 168 29.30 -17.38 4.74
CA GLN A 168 27.86 -17.49 4.55
C GLN A 168 27.32 -18.87 4.97
N ARG A 169 28.03 -19.96 4.67
CA ARG A 169 27.65 -21.31 5.13
C ARG A 169 27.70 -21.42 6.65
N HIS A 170 28.73 -20.85 7.29
CA HIS A 170 28.85 -20.84 8.75
C HIS A 170 27.76 -20.01 9.43
N SER A 171 27.43 -18.83 8.90
CA SER A 171 26.35 -18.00 9.44
C SER A 171 24.99 -18.68 9.27
N ALA A 172 24.72 -19.30 8.12
CA ALA A 172 23.50 -20.06 7.89
C ALA A 172 23.35 -21.26 8.85
N ALA A 173 24.45 -21.98 9.12
CA ALA A 173 24.45 -23.09 10.07
C ALA A 173 24.18 -22.62 11.51
N GLN A 174 24.72 -21.47 11.91
CA GLN A 174 24.46 -20.87 13.22
C GLN A 174 23.02 -20.36 13.33
N LEU A 175 22.52 -19.66 12.32
CA LEU A 175 21.13 -19.20 12.23
C LEU A 175 20.14 -20.36 12.39
N ARG A 176 20.40 -21.51 11.74
CA ARG A 176 19.55 -22.70 11.87
C ARG A 176 19.49 -23.23 13.32
N LYS A 177 20.60 -23.20 14.05
CA LYS A 177 20.64 -23.58 15.48
C LYS A 177 19.85 -22.60 16.35
N PHE A 178 20.00 -21.29 16.10
CA PHE A 178 19.24 -20.27 16.82
C PHE A 178 17.73 -20.36 16.54
N LEU A 179 17.33 -20.62 15.29
CA LEU A 179 15.92 -20.81 14.93
C LEU A 179 15.30 -22.01 15.67
N TRP A 180 16.02 -23.13 15.75
CA TRP A 180 15.54 -24.28 16.53
C TRP A 180 15.40 -23.97 18.03
N ALA A 181 16.37 -23.26 18.61
CA ALA A 181 16.29 -22.82 20.01
C ALA A 181 15.09 -21.88 20.23
N ALA A 182 14.89 -20.90 19.35
CA ALA A 182 13.77 -19.96 19.42
C ALA A 182 12.41 -20.67 19.29
N LEU A 183 12.29 -21.63 18.37
CA LEU A 183 11.07 -22.44 18.20
C LEU A 183 10.71 -23.18 19.49
N VAL A 184 11.69 -23.85 20.12
CA VAL A 184 11.47 -24.56 21.39
C VAL A 184 11.02 -23.59 22.48
N THR A 185 11.66 -22.42 22.59
CA THR A 185 11.25 -21.38 23.55
C THR A 185 9.83 -20.88 23.29
N ILE A 186 9.44 -20.66 22.04
CA ILE A 186 8.07 -20.25 21.68
C ILE A 186 7.05 -21.31 22.10
N VAL A 187 7.32 -22.60 21.86
CA VAL A 187 6.42 -23.68 22.28
C VAL A 187 6.25 -23.72 23.80
N ILE A 188 7.34 -23.54 24.56
CA ILE A 188 7.29 -23.47 26.03
C ILE A 188 6.45 -22.26 26.50
N LEU A 189 6.65 -21.09 25.89
CA LEU A 189 5.88 -19.88 26.22
C LEU A 189 4.40 -20.04 25.89
N LEU A 190 4.06 -20.64 24.74
CA LEU A 190 2.67 -20.92 24.36
C LEU A 190 2.00 -21.92 25.31
N ALA A 191 2.72 -22.96 25.73
CA ALA A 191 2.24 -23.91 26.74
C ALA A 191 2.04 -23.23 28.11
N GLY A 192 2.93 -22.31 28.49
CA GLY A 192 2.79 -21.51 29.71
C GLY A 192 1.56 -20.59 29.66
N MET A 193 1.36 -19.89 28.54
CA MET A 193 0.21 -19.01 28.35
C MET A 193 -1.12 -19.77 28.31
N SER A 194 -1.18 -20.93 27.65
CA SER A 194 -2.39 -21.75 27.64
C SER A 194 -2.70 -22.34 29.02
N GLY A 195 -1.67 -22.76 29.77
CA GLY A 195 -1.81 -23.19 31.16
C GLY A 195 -2.33 -22.08 32.08
N LEU A 196 -1.80 -20.86 31.95
CA LEU A 196 -2.28 -19.69 32.68
C LEU A 196 -3.72 -19.33 32.30
N MET A 197 -4.08 -19.32 31.02
CA MET A 197 -5.46 -19.10 30.56
C MET A 197 -6.42 -20.14 31.15
N ALA A 198 -6.06 -21.43 31.14
CA ALA A 198 -6.89 -22.46 31.73
C ALA A 198 -7.08 -22.30 33.24
N ALA A 199 -6.02 -21.90 33.96
CA ALA A 199 -6.09 -21.63 35.39
C ALA A 199 -6.93 -20.38 35.71
N VAL A 200 -6.80 -19.30 34.93
CA VAL A 200 -7.60 -18.09 35.04
C VAL A 200 -9.05 -18.38 34.72
N VAL A 201 -9.35 -19.07 33.62
CA VAL A 201 -10.72 -19.49 33.31
C VAL A 201 -11.26 -20.35 34.44
N ALA A 202 -10.53 -21.33 34.96
CA ALA A 202 -10.99 -22.12 36.10
C ALA A 202 -11.22 -21.29 37.37
N ALA A 203 -10.42 -20.25 37.61
CA ALA A 203 -10.55 -19.36 38.77
C ALA A 203 -11.64 -18.29 38.62
N PHE A 204 -11.98 -17.89 37.39
CA PHE A 204 -12.96 -16.83 37.09
C PHE A 204 -14.25 -17.35 36.45
N LYS A 205 -14.37 -18.65 36.18
CA LYS A 205 -15.63 -19.24 35.77
C LYS A 205 -16.52 -19.35 37.01
N ASP A 206 -17.16 -18.25 37.37
CA ASP A 206 -18.20 -18.17 38.39
C ASP A 206 -19.56 -18.70 37.89
N THR A 207 -19.55 -19.56 36.86
CA THR A 207 -20.74 -20.18 36.28
C THR A 207 -20.45 -21.63 35.96
N LYS A 208 -21.15 -22.53 36.66
CA LYS A 208 -21.16 -23.95 36.37
C LYS A 208 -22.57 -24.30 35.89
N ALA A 209 -22.66 -24.95 34.73
CA ALA A 209 -23.91 -25.56 34.33
C ALA A 209 -24.13 -26.78 35.25
N ASP A 210 -25.08 -26.67 36.17
CA ASP A 210 -25.50 -27.77 37.04
C ASP A 210 -26.91 -28.20 36.63
N GLY A 211 -26.98 -29.16 35.70
CA GLY A 211 -28.24 -29.53 35.06
C GLY A 211 -28.78 -28.45 34.11
N PRO A 212 -30.10 -28.15 34.11
CA PRO A 212 -30.71 -27.16 33.20
C PRO A 212 -30.57 -25.70 33.66
N VAL A 213 -29.84 -25.43 34.76
CA VAL A 213 -29.73 -24.10 35.36
C VAL A 213 -28.27 -23.63 35.33
N LEU A 214 -28.08 -22.36 34.95
CA LEU A 214 -26.80 -21.67 35.11
C LEU A 214 -26.71 -21.19 36.56
N ALA A 215 -25.91 -21.89 37.36
CA ALA A 215 -25.66 -21.53 38.75
C ALA A 215 -24.23 -21.01 38.90
N ASN A 216 -24.03 -20.10 39.85
CA ASN A 216 -22.70 -19.69 40.25
C ASN A 216 -22.00 -20.78 41.08
N ASN A 217 -20.73 -20.59 41.43
CA ASN A 217 -19.95 -21.57 42.20
C ASN A 217 -20.53 -21.83 43.61
N GLU A 218 -21.36 -20.93 44.14
CA GLU A 218 -22.11 -21.10 45.38
C GLU A 218 -23.49 -21.78 45.21
N GLY A 219 -23.84 -22.19 43.99
CA GLY A 219 -25.13 -22.84 43.69
C GLY A 219 -26.31 -21.87 43.59
N MET A 220 -26.07 -20.56 43.52
CA MET A 220 -27.10 -19.56 43.29
C MET A 220 -27.41 -19.44 41.80
N VAL A 221 -28.69 -19.42 41.45
CA VAL A 221 -29.15 -19.25 40.07
C VAL A 221 -28.75 -17.87 39.57
N MET A 222 -27.96 -17.82 38.49
CA MET A 222 -27.63 -16.56 37.85
C MET A 222 -28.81 -16.05 37.06
N GLU A 223 -29.13 -14.76 37.24
CA GLU A 223 -30.14 -14.07 36.45
C GLU A 223 -29.69 -14.07 34.98
N THR A 224 -30.41 -14.84 34.17
CA THR A 224 -30.22 -14.84 32.72
C THR A 224 -31.10 -13.71 32.17
N SER A 225 -30.48 -12.59 31.77
CA SER A 225 -31.21 -11.61 30.98
C SER A 225 -31.50 -12.21 29.61
N LEU A 226 -32.70 -11.92 29.08
CA LEU A 226 -33.06 -12.32 27.73
C LEU A 226 -32.05 -11.72 26.74
N ALA A 227 -31.57 -12.55 25.83
CA ALA A 227 -30.72 -12.08 24.75
C ALA A 227 -31.54 -11.14 23.85
N SER A 228 -31.22 -9.86 23.92
CA SER A 228 -31.82 -8.85 23.07
C SER A 228 -31.03 -8.70 21.78
N ILE A 229 -31.75 -8.54 20.66
CA ILE A 229 -31.17 -8.36 19.33
C ILE A 229 -31.64 -7.02 18.77
N ASN A 230 -30.74 -6.30 18.12
CA ASN A 230 -31.04 -5.06 17.42
C ASN A 230 -31.55 -5.37 16.01
N LEU A 231 -32.77 -4.90 15.70
CA LEU A 231 -33.40 -5.04 14.39
C LEU A 231 -33.54 -3.68 13.72
N PRO A 232 -33.49 -3.61 12.38
CA PRO A 232 -33.69 -2.35 11.68
C PRO A 232 -35.13 -1.87 11.85
N LEU A 233 -35.34 -0.54 11.85
CA LEU A 233 -36.69 0.04 12.05
C LEU A 233 -37.71 -0.44 11.01
N VAL A 234 -37.28 -0.74 9.78
CA VAL A 234 -38.18 -1.31 8.75
C VAL A 234 -38.81 -2.64 9.16
N ALA A 235 -38.23 -3.37 10.12
CA ALA A 235 -38.79 -4.63 10.61
C ALA A 235 -40.01 -4.44 11.53
N ALA A 236 -40.17 -3.25 12.15
CA ALA A 236 -41.22 -3.01 13.14
C ALA A 236 -42.64 -3.30 12.61
N PRO A 237 -43.04 -2.86 11.42
CA PRO A 237 -44.40 -3.11 10.93
C PRO A 237 -44.75 -4.59 10.69
N ALA A 238 -43.74 -5.44 10.44
CA ALA A 238 -43.94 -6.87 10.24
C ALA A 238 -44.23 -7.63 11.54
N MET A 239 -43.93 -7.03 12.69
CA MET A 239 -44.18 -7.58 14.02
C MET A 239 -45.67 -7.55 14.37
N ASP A 240 -46.10 -8.47 15.22
CA ASP A 240 -47.43 -8.40 15.84
C ASP A 240 -47.46 -7.39 16.99
N LEU A 241 -48.66 -7.12 17.51
CA LEU A 241 -48.84 -6.10 18.55
C LEU A 241 -48.20 -6.51 19.88
N GLN A 242 -48.18 -7.81 20.20
CA GLN A 242 -47.56 -8.31 21.44
C GLN A 242 -46.05 -8.08 21.42
N ARG A 243 -45.44 -8.32 20.25
CA ARG A 243 -44.02 -8.13 20.03
C ARG A 243 -43.62 -6.66 19.99
N LEU A 244 -44.44 -5.82 19.36
CA LEU A 244 -44.27 -4.37 19.38
C LEU A 244 -44.30 -3.82 20.82
N ALA A 245 -45.11 -4.39 21.70
CA ALA A 245 -45.15 -4.02 23.12
C ALA A 245 -43.91 -4.47 23.92
N GLN A 246 -43.12 -5.41 23.40
CA GLN A 246 -41.85 -5.84 24.01
C GLN A 246 -40.66 -4.98 23.58
N VAL A 247 -40.82 -4.12 22.58
CA VAL A 247 -39.76 -3.18 22.18
C VAL A 247 -39.55 -2.18 23.32
N SER A 248 -38.41 -2.28 24.00
CA SER A 248 -38.10 -1.45 25.16
C SER A 248 -37.40 -0.14 24.77
N SER A 249 -36.63 -0.16 23.69
CA SER A 249 -35.88 1.00 23.23
C SER A 249 -35.67 1.03 21.72
N VAL A 250 -35.48 2.25 21.22
CA VAL A 250 -35.18 2.59 19.84
C VAL A 250 -33.91 3.45 19.84
N SER A 251 -32.81 2.94 19.28
CA SER A 251 -31.61 3.75 19.01
C SER A 251 -31.78 4.48 17.69
N VAL A 252 -31.39 5.75 17.63
CA VAL A 252 -31.44 6.54 16.40
C VAL A 252 -30.21 7.45 16.30
N THR A 253 -29.73 7.64 15.10
CA THR A 253 -28.69 8.60 14.76
C THR A 253 -29.31 9.69 13.90
N LEU A 254 -29.25 10.93 14.37
CA LEU A 254 -29.75 12.11 13.69
C LEU A 254 -28.60 12.84 13.01
N TYR A 255 -28.75 13.17 11.73
CA TYR A 255 -27.85 14.05 11.01
C TYR A 255 -28.38 15.48 11.15
N VAL A 256 -27.61 16.35 11.79
CA VAL A 256 -27.96 17.76 12.03
C VAL A 256 -27.07 18.61 11.14
N MET A 257 -27.68 19.38 10.24
CA MET A 257 -27.01 20.35 9.38
C MET A 257 -27.38 21.77 9.81
N ASN A 258 -26.56 22.76 9.42
CA ASN A 258 -26.85 24.17 9.66
C ASN A 258 -28.21 24.57 9.07
N GLY A 259 -29.18 24.93 9.93
CA GLY A 259 -30.54 25.37 9.54
C GLY A 259 -31.67 24.39 9.86
N THR A 260 -31.38 23.10 10.04
CA THR A 260 -32.39 22.04 10.29
C THR A 260 -32.31 21.45 11.71
N MET A 261 -31.86 22.25 12.68
CA MET A 261 -31.69 21.80 14.05
C MET A 261 -33.03 21.46 14.71
N PRO A 262 -33.21 20.24 15.25
CA PRO A 262 -34.41 19.89 15.97
C PRO A 262 -34.64 20.83 17.17
N PRO A 263 -35.87 21.28 17.44
CA PRO A 263 -36.17 22.27 18.48
C PRO A 263 -35.77 21.81 19.89
N PHE A 264 -35.66 20.49 20.10
CA PHE A 264 -35.25 19.89 21.37
C PHE A 264 -33.73 19.86 21.59
N LEU A 265 -32.91 20.07 20.56
CA LEU A 265 -31.47 20.24 20.70
C LEU A 265 -31.20 21.72 20.96
N LYS A 266 -31.42 22.20 22.18
CA LYS A 266 -31.12 23.59 22.52
C LYS A 266 -29.62 23.85 22.37
N ALA A 267 -29.29 24.82 21.52
CA ALA A 267 -27.98 25.01 20.92
C ALA A 267 -26.81 25.24 21.88
N SER A 268 -26.98 25.57 23.16
CA SER A 268 -25.83 25.98 24.00
C SER A 268 -24.79 24.89 24.26
N VAL A 269 -25.19 23.61 24.32
CA VAL A 269 -24.26 22.49 24.53
C VAL A 269 -23.66 22.01 23.21
N PHE A 270 -24.47 21.98 22.15
CA PHE A 270 -24.04 21.51 20.83
C PHE A 270 -23.30 22.58 20.02
N ALA A 271 -23.54 23.88 20.27
CA ALA A 271 -22.87 24.97 19.60
C ALA A 271 -21.35 24.94 19.83
N LYS A 272 -20.87 24.33 20.92
CA LYS A 272 -19.43 24.18 21.16
C LYS A 272 -18.82 22.99 20.40
N GLN A 273 -19.59 21.96 20.08
CA GLN A 273 -19.15 20.81 19.28
C GLN A 273 -19.35 21.03 17.77
N VAL A 274 -20.33 21.84 17.39
CA VAL A 274 -20.59 22.22 16.00
C VAL A 274 -19.83 23.50 15.62
N GLY A 275 -19.47 24.34 16.60
CA GLY A 275 -18.93 25.69 16.39
C GLY A 275 -17.41 25.84 16.30
N ASP A 276 -16.62 24.76 16.25
CA ASP A 276 -15.17 24.86 15.99
C ASP A 276 -14.85 25.01 14.48
N GLY A 277 -15.86 25.28 13.65
CA GLY A 277 -15.68 25.89 12.34
C GLY A 277 -15.35 24.95 11.18
N SER A 278 -15.32 23.63 11.35
CA SER A 278 -14.92 22.71 10.28
C SER A 278 -15.90 21.60 9.90
N ALA A 279 -17.06 21.44 10.55
CA ALA A 279 -18.01 20.38 10.20
C ALA A 279 -19.44 20.91 10.04
N ASP A 280 -19.87 21.07 8.78
CA ASP A 280 -21.25 21.46 8.40
C ASP A 280 -22.31 20.41 8.76
N VAL A 281 -21.89 19.20 9.17
CA VAL A 281 -22.78 18.07 9.50
C VAL A 281 -22.36 17.43 10.82
N ALA A 282 -23.25 17.47 11.81
CA ALA A 282 -23.08 16.79 13.10
C ALA A 282 -23.97 15.55 13.19
N THR A 283 -23.45 14.48 13.79
CA THR A 283 -24.19 13.24 14.07
C THR A 283 -24.54 13.19 15.55
N VAL A 284 -25.83 13.03 15.87
CA VAL A 284 -26.35 12.93 17.24
C VAL A 284 -26.99 11.58 17.44
N GLU A 285 -26.35 10.72 18.21
CA GLU A 285 -26.90 9.43 18.63
C GLU A 285 -27.80 9.60 19.85
N ARG A 286 -28.98 9.00 19.81
CA ARG A 286 -29.99 9.04 20.86
C ARG A 286 -30.60 7.67 21.08
N LEU A 287 -30.80 7.32 22.34
CA LEU A 287 -31.57 6.14 22.74
C LEU A 287 -32.90 6.59 23.32
N TYR A 288 -33.99 6.17 22.70
CA TYR A 288 -35.36 6.43 23.13
C TYR A 288 -35.92 5.21 23.85
N THR A 289 -36.43 5.38 25.06
CA THR A 289 -37.25 4.34 25.70
C THR A 289 -38.65 4.39 25.11
N VAL A 290 -39.17 3.26 24.63
CA VAL A 290 -40.52 3.17 24.08
C VAL A 290 -41.51 2.99 25.22
N THR A 291 -42.54 3.84 25.25
CA THR A 291 -43.62 3.76 26.24
C THR A 291 -44.83 3.02 25.68
N THR A 292 -45.13 3.21 24.40
CA THR A 292 -46.29 2.60 23.75
C THR A 292 -46.01 2.43 22.27
N ALA A 293 -46.47 1.31 21.70
CA ALA A 293 -46.37 1.03 20.27
C ALA A 293 -47.78 0.92 19.67
N THR A 294 -48.06 1.71 18.63
CA THR A 294 -49.34 1.70 17.92
C THR A 294 -49.13 1.24 16.49
N LYS A 295 -49.69 0.08 16.14
CA LYS A 295 -49.67 -0.42 14.76
C LYS A 295 -50.77 0.26 13.95
N LEU A 296 -50.39 1.16 13.04
CA LEU A 296 -51.30 1.93 12.20
C LEU A 296 -51.73 1.16 10.94
N SER A 297 -50.81 0.39 10.36
CA SER A 297 -51.08 -0.47 9.20
C SER A 297 -50.03 -1.60 9.09
N PRO A 298 -50.15 -2.55 8.15
CA PRO A 298 -49.12 -3.57 7.94
C PRO A 298 -47.72 -3.00 7.65
N THR A 299 -47.65 -1.78 7.09
CA THR A 299 -46.38 -1.10 6.78
C THR A 299 -46.17 0.15 7.64
N SER A 300 -46.93 0.34 8.73
CA SER A 300 -46.77 1.52 9.58
C SER A 300 -47.00 1.27 11.07
N VAL A 301 -46.07 1.76 11.88
CA VAL A 301 -46.04 1.68 13.34
C VAL A 301 -45.60 3.04 13.90
N LEU A 302 -46.22 3.47 14.98
CA LEU A 302 -45.84 4.64 15.77
C LEU A 302 -45.34 4.17 17.13
N PHE A 303 -44.10 4.50 17.46
CA PHE A 303 -43.54 4.33 18.80
C PHE A 303 -43.59 5.65 19.55
N GLU A 304 -44.39 5.71 20.60
CA GLU A 304 -44.36 6.78 21.58
C GLU A 304 -43.15 6.58 22.49
N THR A 305 -42.43 7.66 22.78
CA THR A 305 -41.20 7.59 23.56
C THR A 305 -41.38 8.21 24.95
N SER A 306 -40.48 7.89 25.87
CA SER A 306 -40.43 8.50 27.21
C SER A 306 -40.13 10.00 27.16
N MET A 307 -39.59 10.49 26.06
CA MET A 307 -39.35 11.91 25.84
C MET A 307 -40.68 12.58 25.47
N PRO A 308 -41.13 13.60 26.22
CA PRO A 308 -42.40 14.24 25.96
C PRO A 308 -42.38 14.83 24.55
N ASN A 309 -43.53 14.74 23.87
CA ASN A 309 -43.74 15.28 22.52
C ASN A 309 -42.89 14.63 21.42
N GLN A 310 -42.18 13.53 21.66
CA GLN A 310 -41.37 12.86 20.65
C GLN A 310 -41.88 11.44 20.38
N ALA A 311 -42.03 11.10 19.09
CA ALA A 311 -42.41 9.76 18.66
C ALA A 311 -41.62 9.34 17.42
N VAL A 312 -41.38 8.04 17.28
CA VAL A 312 -40.75 7.45 16.10
C VAL A 312 -41.85 6.85 15.22
N LEU A 313 -42.11 7.48 14.08
CA LEU A 313 -43.07 7.02 13.09
C LEU A 313 -42.34 6.23 12.01
N ILE A 314 -42.73 4.98 11.82
CA ILE A 314 -42.26 4.13 10.73
C ILE A 314 -43.45 3.96 9.80
N ALA A 315 -43.32 4.36 8.54
CA ALA A 315 -44.38 4.28 7.55
C ALA A 315 -43.79 4.04 6.17
N ASP A 316 -44.25 2.98 5.50
CA ASP A 316 -43.95 2.70 4.10
C ASP A 316 -42.45 2.62 3.79
N GLY A 317 -41.69 1.99 4.69
CA GLY A 317 -40.25 1.80 4.56
C GLY A 317 -39.42 3.02 4.98
N VAL A 318 -40.05 4.13 5.35
CA VAL A 318 -39.37 5.33 5.86
C VAL A 318 -39.61 5.45 7.36
N ALA A 319 -38.56 5.76 8.11
CA ALA A 319 -38.64 6.09 9.51
C ALA A 319 -38.46 7.61 9.70
N LYS A 320 -39.23 8.21 10.59
CA LYS A 320 -39.17 9.63 10.94
C LYS A 320 -39.28 9.81 12.44
N LEU A 321 -38.45 10.68 13.01
CA LEU A 321 -38.66 11.22 14.35
C LEU A 321 -39.61 12.41 14.21
N VAL A 322 -40.76 12.35 14.86
CA VAL A 322 -41.75 13.43 14.86
C VAL A 322 -41.79 14.08 16.23
N VAL A 323 -41.87 15.41 16.23
CA VAL A 323 -42.03 16.24 17.43
C VAL A 323 -43.39 16.92 17.36
N VAL A 324 -44.25 16.65 18.32
CA VAL A 324 -45.63 17.12 18.37
C VAL A 324 -45.84 18.00 19.59
N GLU A 325 -46.06 19.29 19.41
CA GLU A 325 -46.38 20.21 20.51
C GLU A 325 -47.83 20.69 20.37
N ASN A 326 -48.59 20.64 21.46
CA ASN A 326 -50.01 21.05 21.49
C ASN A 326 -50.87 20.35 20.42
N GLY A 327 -50.55 19.09 20.09
CA GLY A 327 -51.26 18.30 19.07
C GLY A 327 -50.91 18.67 17.62
N ALA A 328 -49.99 19.60 17.39
CA ALA A 328 -49.51 19.96 16.06
C ALA A 328 -48.10 19.41 15.82
N LEU A 329 -47.83 18.94 14.60
CA LEU A 329 -46.48 18.55 14.18
C LEU A 329 -45.62 19.81 14.08
N VAL A 330 -44.64 19.95 14.96
CA VAL A 330 -43.71 21.10 14.99
C VAL A 330 -42.45 20.81 14.20
N TRP A 331 -41.99 19.56 14.23
CA TRP A 331 -40.79 19.15 13.52
C TRP A 331 -40.86 17.67 13.14
N SER A 332 -40.27 17.30 12.00
CA SER A 332 -40.04 15.91 11.63
C SER A 332 -38.70 15.76 10.95
N GLY A 333 -37.90 14.77 11.36
CA GLY A 333 -36.64 14.43 10.71
C GLY A 333 -36.63 12.98 10.29
N LYS A 334 -36.09 12.68 9.10
CA LYS A 334 -35.95 11.31 8.61
C LYS A 334 -34.88 10.56 9.42
N LEU A 335 -35.16 9.30 9.68
CA LEU A 335 -34.28 8.36 10.35
C LEU A 335 -33.85 7.27 9.36
N CYS A 336 -32.71 6.65 9.62
CA CYS A 336 -32.33 5.46 8.90
C CYS A 336 -33.23 4.29 9.27
N ALA A 337 -33.94 3.76 8.28
CA ALA A 337 -34.89 2.68 8.53
C ALA A 337 -34.24 1.29 8.36
N SER A 338 -33.27 1.15 7.46
CA SER A 338 -32.74 -0.14 6.99
C SER A 338 -31.45 -0.58 7.67
N ASN A 339 -30.68 0.33 8.28
CA ASN A 339 -29.36 0.05 8.82
C ASN A 339 -29.36 0.11 10.36
N VAL A 340 -29.04 -1.03 10.98
CA VAL A 340 -29.01 -1.20 12.44
C VAL A 340 -27.96 -0.33 13.14
N ASP A 341 -26.89 0.06 12.45
CA ASP A 341 -25.86 0.93 13.02
C ASP A 341 -26.37 2.36 13.17
N CYS A 342 -27.30 2.78 12.31
CA CYS A 342 -27.84 4.14 12.32
C CYS A 342 -29.14 4.23 13.14
N ALA A 343 -30.06 3.27 13.01
CA ALA A 343 -31.18 3.16 13.91
C ALA A 343 -31.68 1.72 14.05
N ALA A 344 -31.99 1.32 15.28
CA ALA A 344 -32.45 -0.02 15.57
C ALA A 344 -33.51 -0.04 16.68
N ILE A 345 -34.35 -1.07 16.63
CA ILE A 345 -35.22 -1.47 17.74
C ILE A 345 -34.61 -2.68 18.44
N THR A 346 -34.61 -2.66 19.77
CA THR A 346 -34.10 -3.77 20.57
C THR A 346 -35.26 -4.68 20.97
N VAL A 347 -35.16 -5.97 20.64
CA VAL A 347 -36.23 -6.96 20.88
C VAL A 347 -35.65 -8.30 21.33
N ASP A 348 -36.34 -9.00 22.21
CA ASP A 348 -35.88 -10.26 22.82
C ASP A 348 -36.23 -11.48 21.96
N SER A 349 -35.53 -11.80 20.86
CA SER A 349 -35.79 -13.02 20.04
C SER A 349 -34.69 -13.32 19.04
N ASP A 350 -34.61 -14.59 18.70
CA ASP A 350 -33.89 -15.26 17.61
C ASP A 350 -34.50 -15.13 16.19
N GLU A 351 -35.71 -14.57 16.03
CA GLU A 351 -36.42 -14.49 14.73
C GLU A 351 -36.04 -13.27 13.86
N ALA A 352 -34.90 -12.65 14.15
CA ALA A 352 -34.43 -11.41 13.52
C ALA A 352 -34.52 -11.40 11.97
N GLU A 353 -34.06 -12.48 11.35
CA GLU A 353 -34.00 -12.62 9.89
C GLU A 353 -35.38 -12.80 9.26
N GLN A 354 -36.30 -13.50 9.94
CA GLN A 354 -37.65 -13.76 9.44
C GLN A 354 -38.47 -12.47 9.42
N LEU A 355 -38.40 -11.67 10.48
CA LEU A 355 -39.11 -10.39 10.59
C LEU A 355 -38.62 -9.39 9.54
N SER A 356 -37.30 -9.34 9.31
CA SER A 356 -36.70 -8.47 8.27
C SER A 356 -37.14 -8.88 6.86
N THR A 357 -37.23 -10.18 6.59
CA THR A 357 -37.67 -10.72 5.30
C THR A 357 -39.16 -10.47 5.05
N LYS A 358 -39.99 -10.67 6.08
CA LYS A 358 -41.43 -10.38 6.02
C LYS A 358 -41.71 -8.90 5.77
N ALA A 359 -40.99 -8.01 6.46
CA ALA A 359 -41.11 -6.57 6.26
C ALA A 359 -40.81 -6.15 4.82
N LYS A 360 -39.72 -6.66 4.24
CA LYS A 360 -39.37 -6.41 2.83
C LYS A 360 -40.47 -6.87 1.88
N THR A 361 -40.97 -8.08 2.08
CA THR A 361 -42.05 -8.65 1.24
C THR A 361 -43.34 -7.82 1.27
N GLU A 362 -43.76 -7.36 2.45
CA GLU A 362 -44.95 -6.51 2.59
C GLU A 362 -44.74 -5.12 1.99
N LEU A 363 -43.52 -4.57 2.11
CA LEU A 363 -43.15 -3.29 1.51
C LEU A 363 -43.16 -3.37 -0.02
N ASP A 364 -42.54 -4.40 -0.60
CA ASP A 364 -42.48 -4.63 -2.05
C ASP A 364 -43.89 -4.82 -2.64
N ALA A 365 -44.75 -5.55 -1.93
CA ALA A 365 -46.15 -5.74 -2.33
C ALA A 365 -46.92 -4.41 -2.36
N LYS A 366 -46.67 -3.49 -1.40
CA LYS A 366 -47.31 -2.17 -1.36
C LYS A 366 -46.74 -1.23 -2.43
N GLN A 367 -45.42 -1.24 -2.63
CA GLN A 367 -44.76 -0.45 -3.68
C GLN A 367 -45.21 -0.88 -5.08
N SER A 368 -45.33 -2.18 -5.33
CA SER A 368 -45.85 -2.70 -6.61
C SER A 368 -47.27 -2.23 -6.90
N ARG A 369 -48.13 -2.17 -5.87
CA ARG A 369 -49.49 -1.59 -6.00
C ARG A 369 -49.47 -0.09 -6.30
N ARG A 370 -48.53 0.65 -5.70
CA ARG A 370 -48.33 2.09 -5.99
C ARG A 370 -47.76 2.34 -7.37
N GLN A 371 -46.80 1.55 -7.83
CA GLN A 371 -46.21 1.69 -9.17
C GLN A 371 -47.22 1.43 -10.29
N LEU A 372 -48.13 0.48 -10.10
CA LEU A 372 -49.26 0.27 -11.02
C LEU A 372 -50.23 1.48 -11.07
N GLN A 373 -50.24 2.33 -10.04
CA GLN A 373 -51.02 3.57 -10.00
C GLN A 373 -50.20 4.81 -10.42
N ALA A 374 -48.88 4.77 -10.31
CA ALA A 374 -47.97 5.90 -10.49
C ALA A 374 -47.16 5.87 -11.80
N ALA A 375 -47.39 4.89 -12.69
CA ALA A 375 -46.75 4.78 -14.02
C ALA A 375 -47.01 5.98 -14.97
N ALA A 376 -47.55 7.10 -14.47
CA ALA A 376 -47.69 8.37 -15.17
C ALA A 376 -46.79 9.50 -14.62
N ALA A 377 -46.01 9.28 -13.55
CA ALA A 377 -45.07 10.28 -13.03
C ALA A 377 -43.62 9.85 -13.32
N ALA A 378 -42.98 10.57 -14.24
CA ALA A 378 -41.60 10.33 -14.64
C ALA A 378 -40.64 10.35 -13.44
N VAL A 379 -39.63 9.48 -13.50
CA VAL A 379 -38.51 9.41 -12.56
C VAL A 379 -37.83 10.79 -12.52
N SER A 380 -38.10 11.56 -11.47
CA SER A 380 -37.49 12.87 -11.27
C SER A 380 -36.11 12.67 -10.64
N CYS A 381 -35.06 12.92 -11.41
CA CYS A 381 -33.73 13.13 -10.84
C CYS A 381 -33.73 14.36 -9.91
N PHE A 382 -32.86 14.38 -8.90
CA PHE A 382 -32.71 15.53 -8.01
C PHE A 382 -32.03 16.67 -8.79
N ASN A 383 -32.67 17.84 -8.87
CA ASN A 383 -32.09 19.02 -9.48
C ASN A 383 -31.73 20.04 -8.39
N PRO A 384 -30.44 20.21 -8.06
CA PRO A 384 -29.99 21.24 -7.13
C PRO A 384 -30.24 22.65 -7.66
N GLY A 385 -30.77 22.89 -8.87
CA GLY A 385 -31.09 24.25 -9.33
C GLY A 385 -32.20 24.99 -8.54
N GLY A 386 -32.85 24.34 -7.56
CA GLY A 386 -33.95 24.89 -6.76
C GLY A 386 -33.52 25.84 -5.64
N ASP A 387 -34.45 26.15 -4.73
CA ASP A 387 -34.18 26.96 -3.53
C ASP A 387 -33.17 26.25 -2.61
N LYS A 388 -31.97 26.85 -2.46
CA LYS A 388 -30.85 26.33 -1.64
C LYS A 388 -31.26 25.97 -0.23
N SER A 389 -32.20 26.71 0.36
CA SER A 389 -32.65 26.45 1.72
C SER A 389 -33.41 25.12 1.87
N LYS A 390 -33.92 24.57 0.77
CA LYS A 390 -34.68 23.31 0.73
C LYS A 390 -33.87 22.13 0.19
N TRP A 391 -32.68 22.37 -0.37
CA TRP A 391 -31.88 21.31 -0.97
C TRP A 391 -31.64 20.18 0.01
N VAL A 392 -31.28 20.50 1.26
CA VAL A 392 -30.99 19.50 2.28
C VAL A 392 -32.24 18.69 2.63
N ASP A 393 -33.39 19.34 2.81
CA ASP A 393 -34.63 18.63 3.15
C ASP A 393 -35.10 17.75 1.99
N ASP A 394 -35.11 18.28 0.76
CA ASP A 394 -35.49 17.54 -0.45
C ASP A 394 -34.50 16.40 -0.75
N PHE A 395 -33.22 16.62 -0.50
CA PHE A 395 -32.16 15.60 -0.57
C PHE A 395 -32.44 14.52 0.47
N LEU A 396 -32.45 14.85 1.76
CA LEU A 396 -32.70 13.88 2.83
C LEU A 396 -33.99 13.07 2.60
N ASP A 397 -35.06 13.69 2.07
CA ASP A 397 -36.29 12.99 1.75
C ASP A 397 -36.15 11.99 0.58
N GLN A 398 -35.37 12.31 -0.47
CA GLN A 398 -35.16 11.41 -1.62
C GLN A 398 -34.14 10.29 -1.38
N PHE A 399 -33.13 10.49 -0.52
CA PHE A 399 -32.01 9.54 -0.41
C PHE A 399 -32.25 8.42 0.63
N GLU A 400 -31.77 7.22 0.32
CA GLU A 400 -31.62 6.14 1.31
C GLU A 400 -30.42 6.44 2.23
N CYS A 401 -30.49 5.99 3.47
CA CYS A 401 -29.52 6.37 4.49
C CYS A 401 -28.12 5.77 4.28
N ASP A 402 -28.01 4.64 3.60
CA ASP A 402 -26.69 4.08 3.23
C ASP A 402 -25.97 4.98 2.21
N CYS A 403 -26.72 5.56 1.26
CA CYS A 403 -26.19 6.56 0.34
C CYS A 403 -25.80 7.83 1.11
N LEU A 404 -26.65 8.31 2.02
CA LEU A 404 -26.40 9.50 2.82
C LEU A 404 -25.14 9.36 3.69
N ALA A 405 -24.93 8.24 4.35
CA ALA A 405 -23.74 7.99 5.16
C ALA A 405 -22.46 8.09 4.32
N GLY A 406 -22.45 7.48 3.13
CA GLY A 406 -21.31 7.56 2.20
C GLY A 406 -21.07 8.98 1.67
N VAL A 407 -22.14 9.74 1.40
CA VAL A 407 -22.04 11.15 0.99
C VAL A 407 -21.47 12.00 2.14
N VAL A 408 -21.92 11.80 3.38
CA VAL A 408 -21.44 12.54 4.55
C VAL A 408 -19.97 12.20 4.87
N GLU A 409 -19.57 10.93 4.79
CA GLU A 409 -18.16 10.54 4.96
C GLU A 409 -17.28 11.13 3.85
N GLY A 410 -17.72 11.05 2.59
CA GLY A 410 -17.01 11.67 1.47
C GLY A 410 -16.89 13.19 1.62
N TYR A 411 -17.95 13.85 2.08
CA TYR A 411 -17.95 15.29 2.37
C TYR A 411 -16.91 15.65 3.44
N LYS A 412 -16.87 14.90 4.55
CA LYS A 412 -15.86 15.10 5.60
C LYS A 412 -14.42 14.94 5.10
N GLU A 413 -14.17 14.04 4.15
CA GLU A 413 -12.83 13.82 3.58
C GLU A 413 -12.40 14.88 2.56
N THR A 414 -13.34 15.52 1.85
CA THR A 414 -13.02 16.45 0.75
C THR A 414 -13.13 17.93 1.10
N CYS A 415 -13.73 18.26 2.24
CA CYS A 415 -14.17 19.62 2.54
C CYS A 415 -13.51 20.18 3.80
N GLU A 416 -12.23 20.52 3.71
CA GLU A 416 -11.51 21.21 4.79
C GLU A 416 -11.71 22.76 4.75
N ASP A 417 -12.15 23.35 3.63
CA ASP A 417 -12.10 24.81 3.39
C ASP A 417 -13.47 25.50 3.12
N GLY A 418 -14.61 24.85 3.41
CA GLY A 418 -15.94 25.50 3.37
C GLY A 418 -16.52 25.86 1.99
N ASN A 419 -15.83 25.56 0.88
CA ASN A 419 -16.30 25.84 -0.50
C ASN A 419 -16.83 24.58 -1.23
N CYS A 420 -17.55 23.71 -0.52
CA CYS A 420 -17.87 22.37 -1.00
C CYS A 420 -19.33 22.10 -1.39
N GLU A 421 -20.22 23.09 -1.29
CA GLU A 421 -21.66 22.87 -1.52
C GLU A 421 -21.94 22.30 -2.93
N GLU A 422 -21.16 22.70 -3.94
CA GLU A 422 -21.39 22.28 -5.33
C GLU A 422 -20.63 21.00 -5.71
N THR A 423 -19.47 20.72 -5.10
CA THR A 423 -18.63 19.56 -5.43
C THR A 423 -19.22 18.25 -4.90
N MET A 424 -20.01 18.29 -3.82
CA MET A 424 -20.68 17.11 -3.25
C MET A 424 -21.61 16.42 -4.27
N PHE A 425 -22.34 17.21 -5.07
CA PHE A 425 -23.26 16.70 -6.09
C PHE A 425 -22.56 16.20 -7.35
N CYS A 426 -21.26 16.50 -7.49
CA CYS A 426 -20.42 16.12 -8.61
C CYS A 426 -19.70 14.78 -8.42
N ALA A 427 -19.81 14.15 -7.26
CA ALA A 427 -19.26 12.83 -7.05
C ALA A 427 -19.94 11.78 -7.97
N ASP A 428 -19.12 10.92 -8.59
CA ASP A 428 -19.58 9.79 -9.41
C ASP A 428 -20.41 8.77 -8.61
N ALA A 429 -20.39 8.85 -7.27
CA ALA A 429 -21.16 7.97 -6.40
C ALA A 429 -22.68 8.29 -6.39
N CYS A 430 -23.10 9.44 -6.93
CA CYS A 430 -24.48 9.91 -6.84
C CYS A 430 -25.17 9.89 -8.22
N ASP A 431 -25.65 8.73 -8.70
CA ASP A 431 -26.42 8.62 -9.96
C ASP A 431 -27.80 9.32 -9.91
N VAL A 432 -28.13 9.95 -8.78
CA VAL A 432 -29.45 10.51 -8.46
C VAL A 432 -29.58 11.98 -8.86
N VAL A 433 -28.47 12.70 -8.99
CA VAL A 433 -28.48 14.11 -9.43
C VAL A 433 -28.71 14.16 -10.94
N CYS A 434 -29.58 15.07 -11.40
CA CYS A 434 -29.91 15.21 -12.81
C CYS A 434 -28.65 15.30 -13.68
N PRO A 435 -28.51 14.46 -14.72
CA PRO A 435 -27.36 14.48 -15.62
C PRO A 435 -27.10 15.86 -16.22
N ASP A 436 -28.16 16.58 -16.57
CA ASP A 436 -28.08 17.93 -17.14
C ASP A 436 -27.51 18.94 -16.15
N TRP A 437 -27.88 18.84 -14.87
CA TRP A 437 -27.32 19.68 -13.83
C TRP A 437 -25.85 19.35 -13.59
N LYS A 438 -25.48 18.06 -13.55
CA LYS A 438 -24.07 17.63 -13.41
C LYS A 438 -23.24 18.15 -14.58
N ALA A 439 -23.73 18.00 -15.81
CA ALA A 439 -23.02 18.48 -17.00
C ALA A 439 -22.80 20.01 -16.99
N ALA A 440 -23.75 20.77 -16.41
CA ALA A 440 -23.67 22.22 -16.35
C ALA A 440 -22.82 22.76 -15.20
N ASN A 441 -22.77 22.08 -14.05
CA ASN A 441 -22.20 22.63 -12.81
C ASN A 441 -20.96 21.87 -12.32
N CYS A 442 -20.71 20.66 -12.80
CA CYS A 442 -19.52 19.91 -12.42
C CYS A 442 -18.38 20.20 -13.39
N PRO A 443 -17.19 20.61 -12.90
CA PRO A 443 -16.05 20.83 -13.76
C PRO A 443 -15.74 19.51 -14.46
N ALA A 444 -15.67 19.55 -15.80
CA ALA A 444 -15.28 18.41 -16.61
C ALA A 444 -13.96 17.87 -16.04
N THR A 445 -14.02 16.68 -15.44
CA THR A 445 -12.88 16.06 -14.77
C THR A 445 -11.71 16.08 -15.73
N SER A 446 -10.69 16.90 -15.44
CA SER A 446 -9.44 16.86 -16.17
C SER A 446 -8.98 15.40 -16.13
N THR A 447 -8.70 14.83 -17.30
CA THR A 447 -8.38 13.42 -17.51
C THR A 447 -7.17 12.89 -16.70
N GLU A 448 -6.54 13.71 -15.86
CA GLU A 448 -5.41 13.36 -14.98
C GLU A 448 -5.73 13.39 -13.47
N GLY A 449 -6.98 13.63 -13.06
CA GLY A 449 -7.37 13.70 -11.65
C GLY A 449 -7.57 12.32 -10.98
N ARG A 450 -6.73 12.03 -9.99
CA ARG A 450 -6.79 10.96 -8.98
C ARG A 450 -8.21 10.36 -8.80
N ARG A 451 -8.49 9.20 -9.42
CA ARG A 451 -9.69 8.39 -9.10
C ARG A 451 -9.71 8.18 -7.58
N LEU A 452 -10.74 8.68 -6.90
CA LEU A 452 -11.06 8.27 -5.55
C LEU A 452 -11.03 6.74 -5.56
N LYS A 453 -10.18 6.14 -4.71
CA LYS A 453 -10.11 4.69 -4.58
C LYS A 453 -11.52 4.23 -4.24
N LYS A 454 -12.18 3.55 -5.18
CA LYS A 454 -13.44 2.85 -4.94
C LYS A 454 -13.30 2.13 -3.61
N SER A 455 -14.01 2.61 -2.58
CA SER A 455 -14.22 1.84 -1.37
C SER A 455 -14.76 0.49 -1.83
N LYS A 456 -14.11 -0.60 -1.40
CA LYS A 456 -14.52 -1.97 -1.77
C LYS A 456 -15.95 -2.31 -1.33
N LYS A 457 -16.57 -1.45 -0.51
CA LYS A 457 -18.00 -1.45 -0.19
C LYS A 457 -18.68 -0.36 -1.03
N GLY A 458 -18.87 -0.59 -2.32
CA GLY A 458 -19.74 0.28 -3.10
C GLY A 458 -21.15 0.17 -2.53
N CYS A 459 -21.77 1.29 -2.13
CA CYS A 459 -23.21 1.32 -1.91
C CYS A 459 -23.87 1.03 -3.26
N PRO A 460 -24.52 -0.13 -3.46
CA PRO A 460 -25.34 -0.29 -4.64
C PRO A 460 -26.59 0.55 -4.39
N CYS A 461 -26.60 1.80 -4.88
CA CYS A 461 -27.89 2.44 -5.12
C CYS A 461 -28.66 1.50 -6.06
N PRO A 462 -29.92 1.13 -5.75
CA PRO A 462 -30.69 0.27 -6.63
C PRO A 462 -30.73 0.93 -8.01
N VAL A 463 -30.12 0.26 -9.00
CA VAL A 463 -30.19 0.67 -10.40
C VAL A 463 -31.66 0.57 -10.80
N LEU A 464 -32.34 1.71 -10.83
CA LEU A 464 -33.72 1.78 -11.31
C LEU A 464 -33.71 1.34 -12.78
N GLY A 465 -34.35 0.20 -13.04
CA GLY A 465 -34.32 -0.49 -14.32
C GLY A 465 -34.69 0.45 -15.46
N GLN A 466 -33.77 0.61 -16.41
CA GLN A 466 -34.07 1.21 -17.70
C GLN A 466 -35.09 0.31 -18.40
N GLY A 467 -36.36 0.71 -18.35
CA GLY A 467 -37.38 0.19 -19.23
C GLY A 467 -37.00 0.53 -20.66
N LYS A 468 -36.59 -0.48 -21.44
CA LYS A 468 -36.52 -0.36 -22.90
C LYS A 468 -37.95 -0.17 -23.40
N GLY A 469 -38.25 1.03 -23.88
CA GLY A 469 -39.43 1.30 -24.70
C GLY A 469 -39.38 0.57 -26.04
#